data_AF-A0A8T1YFD7-F1
#
_entry.id   AF-A0A8T1YFD7-F1
#
_cell.length_a   1.000
_cell.length_b   1.000
_cell.length_c   1.000
_cell.angle_alpha   90.00
_cell.angle_beta   90.00
_cell.angle_gamma   90.00
#
_symmetry.space_group_name_H-M   'P 1'
#
loop_
_entity.id
_entity.type
_entity.pdbx_description
1 polymer ?
#
loop_
_entity_poly.entity_id
_entity_poly.type
_entity_poly.pdbx_seq_one_letter_code
_entity_poly.pdbx_strand_id
1 'polypeptide(L)'
;MSTMKPSRSDEISDPDQQIKNANQIRADFDSLAPKRPTKPTRSEPGPPGSFSASDQTTDHPEADKFRSLQSQTHGKVLGEGDSSAVQDEFLETEYYTNLTAIDKQHHTVLILSLSHSFLNNISSEEI
;
A
#
# COMPACT_ATOMS: atom_id res chain seq x y z
N MET A 1 46.03 11.03 -33.97
CA MET A 1 45.41 11.40 -32.68
C MET A 1 44.71 10.16 -32.15
N SER A 2 45.32 9.45 -31.19
CA SER A 2 44.76 8.20 -30.65
C SER A 2 43.65 8.53 -29.65
N THR A 3 42.39 8.24 -29.99
CA THR A 3 41.25 8.36 -29.07
C THR A 3 41.14 7.08 -28.25
N MET A 4 41.91 6.98 -27.18
CA MET A 4 41.74 5.90 -26.20
C MET A 4 40.42 6.09 -25.46
N LYS A 5 39.57 5.07 -25.47
CA LYS A 5 38.30 5.08 -24.74
C LYS A 5 38.60 5.26 -23.24
N PRO A 6 37.85 6.11 -22.51
CA PRO A 6 37.99 6.21 -21.06
C PRO A 6 37.80 4.83 -20.43
N SER A 7 38.68 4.48 -19.49
CA SER A 7 38.49 3.27 -18.70
C SER A 7 37.16 3.37 -17.95
N ARG A 8 36.38 2.29 -17.96
CA ARG A 8 35.01 2.22 -17.41
C ARG A 8 34.95 1.72 -15.97
N SER A 9 36.10 1.47 -15.33
CA SER A 9 36.14 0.94 -13.98
C SER A 9 36.66 2.01 -13.02
N ASP A 10 35.79 2.43 -12.11
CA ASP A 10 36.20 3.21 -10.94
C ASP A 10 37.10 2.36 -10.05
N GLU A 11 38.04 3.01 -9.39
CA GLU A 11 38.94 2.37 -8.44
C GLU A 11 38.16 1.87 -7.24
N ILE A 12 38.16 0.54 -7.05
CA ILE A 12 37.43 -0.12 -5.97
C ILE A 12 38.22 0.10 -4.68
N SER A 13 37.65 0.85 -3.73
CA SER A 13 38.28 1.08 -2.41
C SER A 13 38.40 -0.21 -1.60
N ASP A 14 39.31 -0.22 -0.63
CA ASP A 14 39.51 -1.33 0.32
C ASP A 14 38.18 -1.78 0.99
N PRO A 15 37.92 -3.10 1.16
CA PRO A 15 36.66 -3.62 1.71
C PRO A 15 36.24 -2.99 3.05
N ASP A 16 37.18 -2.72 3.97
CA ASP A 16 36.84 -2.12 5.26
C ASP A 16 36.33 -0.68 5.09
N GLN A 17 36.91 0.06 4.14
CA GLN A 17 36.45 1.41 3.80
C GLN A 17 35.06 1.38 3.16
N GLN A 18 34.77 0.40 2.32
CA GLN A 18 33.43 0.24 1.74
C GLN A 18 32.38 -0.04 2.82
N ILE A 19 32.70 -0.90 3.79
CA ILE A 19 31.79 -1.20 4.91
C ILE A 19 31.54 0.06 5.74
N LYS A 20 32.59 0.84 6.04
CA LYS A 20 32.45 2.11 6.77
C LYS A 20 31.55 3.10 6.01
N ASN A 21 31.79 3.26 4.71
CA ASN A 21 31.00 4.16 3.86
C ASN A 21 29.53 3.72 3.80
N ALA A 22 29.28 2.42 3.63
CA ALA A 22 27.93 1.88 3.60
C ALA A 22 27.18 2.10 4.93
N ASN A 23 27.87 1.89 6.06
CA ASN A 23 27.29 2.12 7.38
C ASN A 23 26.99 3.61 7.63
N GLN A 24 27.89 4.51 7.20
CA GLN A 24 27.67 5.94 7.31
C GLN A 24 26.44 6.38 6.51
N ILE A 25 26.36 5.98 5.24
CA ILE A 25 25.21 6.29 4.38
C ILE A 25 23.92 5.77 5.01
N ARG A 26 23.90 4.53 5.51
CA ARG A 26 22.72 3.96 6.17
C ARG A 26 22.31 4.80 7.39
N ALA A 27 23.27 5.16 8.26
CA ALA A 27 23.00 5.98 9.43
C ALA A 27 22.41 7.35 9.06
N ASP A 28 22.91 7.98 8.00
CA ASP A 28 22.41 9.27 7.52
C ASP A 28 20.94 9.16 7.09
N PHE A 29 20.60 8.15 6.29
CA PHE A 29 19.20 7.91 5.87
C PHE A 29 18.28 7.54 7.03
N ASP A 30 18.76 6.70 7.97
CA ASP A 30 18.00 6.33 9.16
C ASP A 30 17.74 7.56 10.06
N SER A 31 18.67 8.52 10.10
CA SER A 31 18.51 9.77 10.85
C SER A 31 17.46 10.71 10.25
N LEU A 32 17.32 10.68 8.91
CA LEU A 32 16.33 11.46 8.16
C LEU A 32 14.96 10.77 8.07
N ALA A 33 14.89 9.48 8.41
CA ALA A 33 13.66 8.72 8.34
C ALA A 33 12.59 9.32 9.28
N PRO A 34 11.34 9.50 8.82
CA PRO A 34 10.26 9.97 9.69
C PRO A 34 10.07 9.05 10.89
N LYS A 35 10.14 9.62 12.10
CA LYS A 35 9.88 8.89 13.35
C LYS A 35 8.41 8.51 13.40
N ARG A 36 8.11 7.28 12.99
CA ARG A 36 6.76 6.73 13.06
C ARG A 36 6.45 6.39 14.52
N PRO A 37 5.31 6.83 15.07
CA PRO A 37 4.87 6.35 16.37
C PRO A 37 4.70 4.83 16.29
N THR A 38 5.24 4.14 17.29
CA THR A 38 5.05 2.70 17.42
C THR A 38 3.57 2.40 17.55
N LYS A 39 3.10 1.38 16.83
CA LYS A 39 1.72 0.93 16.99
C LYS A 39 1.47 0.60 18.47
N PRO A 40 0.37 1.07 19.08
CA PRO A 40 0.08 0.76 20.46
C PRO A 40 -0.04 -0.76 20.62
N THR A 41 0.58 -1.28 21.67
CA THR A 41 0.47 -2.69 22.03
C THR A 41 -0.98 -2.99 22.39
N ARG A 42 -1.53 -4.07 21.83
CA ARG A 42 -2.95 -4.43 21.97
C ARG A 42 -3.40 -4.64 23.43
N SER A 43 -2.46 -4.88 24.36
CA SER A 43 -2.78 -5.40 25.69
C SER A 43 -1.94 -4.84 26.84
N GLU A 44 -0.93 -4.01 26.58
CA GLU A 44 -0.10 -3.46 27.66
C GLU A 44 -0.57 -2.04 27.99
N PRO A 45 -0.85 -1.71 29.27
CA PRO A 45 -1.06 -0.32 29.66
C PRO A 45 0.21 0.46 29.32
N GLY A 46 0.07 1.42 28.39
CA GLY A 46 1.21 2.21 27.89
C GLY A 46 1.93 2.97 29.02
N PRO A 47 3.23 3.28 28.86
CA PRO A 47 3.97 4.04 29.85
C PRO A 47 3.28 5.40 30.13
N PRO A 48 3.16 5.82 31.40
CA PRO A 48 2.50 7.07 31.76
C PRO A 48 3.39 8.25 31.32
N GLY A 49 3.25 8.69 30.07
CA GLY A 49 4.05 9.82 29.59
C GLY A 49 3.93 10.21 28.11
N SER A 50 3.11 9.55 27.30
CA SER A 50 2.96 9.92 25.88
C SER A 50 1.61 10.57 25.53
N PHE A 51 0.91 11.10 26.52
CA PHE A 51 -0.08 12.13 26.26
C PHE A 51 0.52 13.41 26.81
N SER A 52 1.01 14.29 25.93
CA SER A 52 1.17 15.67 26.31
C SER A 52 -0.25 16.18 26.53
N ALA A 53 -0.77 15.95 27.73
CA ALA A 53 -1.88 16.71 28.25
C ALA A 53 -1.32 18.11 28.42
N SER A 54 -1.38 18.88 27.33
CA SER A 54 -1.47 20.31 27.46
C SER A 54 -2.71 20.52 28.32
N ASP A 55 -2.49 20.67 29.63
CA ASP A 55 -3.39 21.31 30.58
C ASP A 55 -3.56 22.76 30.11
N GLN A 56 -4.20 22.93 28.97
CA GLN A 56 -4.87 24.15 28.64
C GLN A 56 -6.29 23.88 29.08
N THR A 57 -6.73 24.65 30.07
CA THR A 57 -8.13 24.84 30.45
C THR A 57 -8.87 25.39 29.25
N THR A 58 -9.08 24.54 28.27
CA THR A 58 -9.76 24.91 27.05
C THR A 58 -11.23 24.62 27.25
N ASP A 59 -11.98 25.70 27.21
CA ASP A 59 -13.39 25.77 26.84
C ASP A 59 -13.59 25.02 25.50
N HIS A 60 -13.57 23.70 25.58
CA HIS A 60 -13.73 22.80 24.47
C HIS A 60 -15.15 22.24 24.53
N PRO A 61 -16.03 22.60 23.58
CA PRO A 61 -17.42 22.15 23.61
C PRO A 61 -17.54 20.61 23.60
N GLU A 62 -16.51 19.93 23.11
CA GLU A 62 -16.40 18.47 23.16
C GLU A 62 -16.23 17.91 24.59
N ALA A 63 -15.47 18.60 25.45
CA ALA A 63 -15.27 18.18 26.84
C ALA A 63 -16.56 18.32 27.67
N ASP A 64 -17.36 19.35 27.40
CA ASP A 64 -18.66 19.54 28.04
C ASP A 64 -19.69 18.52 27.56
N LYS A 65 -19.67 18.20 26.26
CA LYS A 65 -20.49 17.13 25.70
C LYS A 65 -20.13 15.78 26.32
N PHE A 66 -18.85 15.50 26.53
CA PHE A 66 -18.39 14.26 27.16
C PHE A 66 -18.87 14.15 28.61
N ARG A 67 -18.72 15.21 29.42
CA ARG A 67 -19.24 15.25 30.79
C ARG A 67 -20.76 15.09 30.85
N SER A 68 -21.48 15.72 29.91
CA SER A 68 -22.93 15.57 29.79
C SER A 68 -23.33 14.11 29.52
N LEU A 69 -22.66 13.44 28.57
CA LEU A 69 -22.90 12.03 28.24
C LEU A 69 -22.56 11.09 29.41
N GLN A 70 -21.49 11.36 30.17
CA GLN A 70 -21.15 10.57 31.35
C GLN A 70 -22.17 10.73 32.49
N SER A 71 -22.74 11.92 32.64
CA SER A 71 -23.78 12.19 33.65
C SER A 71 -25.14 11.57 33.30
N GLN A 72 -25.35 11.23 32.03
CA GLN A 72 -26.49 10.41 31.63
C GLN A 72 -26.23 8.99 32.09
N THR A 73 -26.82 8.62 33.23
CA THR A 73 -27.00 7.20 33.57
C THR A 73 -27.76 6.58 32.42
N HIS A 74 -27.07 5.84 31.54
CA HIS A 74 -27.73 5.05 30.50
C HIS A 74 -28.78 4.21 31.21
N GLY A 75 -30.05 4.59 31.03
CA GLY A 75 -31.18 3.89 31.62
C GLY A 75 -31.01 2.43 31.26
N LYS A 76 -30.80 1.61 32.31
CA LYS A 76 -30.75 0.16 32.32
C LYS A 76 -30.78 -0.43 30.90
N VAL A 77 -29.61 -0.82 30.37
CA VAL A 77 -29.51 -1.62 29.14
C VAL A 77 -30.58 -2.71 29.24
N LEU A 78 -31.69 -2.50 28.54
CA LEU A 78 -32.83 -3.38 28.61
C LEU A 78 -32.38 -4.64 27.90
N GLY A 79 -32.29 -5.73 28.65
CA GLY A 79 -31.89 -7.02 28.12
C GLY A 79 -32.76 -7.40 26.94
N GLU A 80 -32.11 -8.04 25.96
CA GLU A 80 -32.68 -9.03 25.04
C GLU A 80 -34.16 -8.82 24.68
N GLY A 81 -34.43 -8.08 23.59
CA GLY A 81 -35.78 -8.15 23.02
C GLY A 81 -36.27 -6.99 22.14
N ASP A 82 -35.62 -5.83 22.12
CA ASP A 82 -36.10 -4.75 21.25
C ASP A 82 -35.50 -4.88 19.85
N SER A 83 -36.06 -5.84 19.11
CA SER A 83 -36.02 -5.89 17.66
C SER A 83 -36.73 -4.66 17.09
N SER A 84 -36.12 -3.48 17.25
CA SER A 84 -36.30 -2.42 16.26
C SER A 84 -35.59 -2.90 15.00
N ALA A 85 -36.25 -3.82 14.30
CA ALA A 85 -35.94 -4.15 12.94
C ALA A 85 -36.15 -2.86 12.16
N VAL A 86 -35.09 -2.07 12.05
CA VAL A 86 -34.94 -1.14 10.94
C VAL A 86 -35.04 -2.04 9.71
N GLN A 87 -36.25 -2.10 9.15
CA GLN A 87 -36.51 -2.70 7.86
C GLN A 87 -35.84 -1.78 6.86
N ASP A 88 -34.54 -1.94 6.67
CA ASP A 88 -33.88 -1.35 5.52
C ASP A 88 -34.56 -1.97 4.29
N GLU A 89 -35.34 -1.14 3.59
CA GLU A 89 -35.95 -1.49 2.32
C GLU A 89 -34.84 -1.56 1.26
N PHE A 90 -34.07 -2.64 1.28
CA PHE A 90 -33.09 -2.93 0.24
C PHE A 90 -33.84 -3.25 -1.05
N LEU A 91 -33.83 -2.31 -2.00
CA LEU A 91 -34.25 -2.56 -3.37
C LEU A 91 -33.09 -3.25 -4.09
N GLU A 92 -33.30 -4.50 -4.50
CA GLU A 92 -32.36 -5.20 -5.38
C GLU A 92 -32.26 -4.41 -6.69
N THR A 93 -31.09 -3.83 -6.94
CA THR A 93 -30.83 -3.10 -8.17
C THR A 93 -30.13 -4.01 -9.16
N GLU A 94 -30.60 -4.04 -10.40
CA GLU A 94 -30.01 -4.78 -11.52
C GLU A 94 -28.66 -4.19 -12.00
N TYR A 95 -27.98 -3.38 -11.18
CA TYR A 95 -26.79 -2.60 -11.56
C TYR A 95 -25.65 -3.46 -12.11
N TYR A 96 -25.54 -4.72 -11.69
CA TYR A 96 -24.46 -5.62 -12.09
C TYR A 96 -24.86 -6.69 -13.12
N THR A 97 -26.12 -6.75 -13.57
CA THR A 97 -26.60 -7.88 -14.37
C THR A 97 -25.99 -7.95 -15.77
N ASN A 98 -25.54 -6.82 -16.29
CA ASN A 98 -24.93 -6.74 -17.62
C ASN A 98 -23.40 -6.63 -17.61
N LEU A 99 -22.72 -6.81 -16.47
CA LEU A 99 -21.25 -6.75 -16.42
C LEU A 99 -20.57 -7.82 -17.28
N THR A 100 -21.24 -8.95 -17.50
CA THR A 100 -20.75 -10.06 -18.31
C THR A 100 -21.17 -9.97 -19.77
N ALA A 101 -21.99 -8.98 -20.14
CA ALA A 101 -22.52 -8.81 -21.50
C ALA A 101 -21.51 -8.23 -22.49
N ILE A 102 -20.33 -7.82 -22.01
CA ILE A 102 -19.24 -7.33 -22.87
C ILE A 102 -18.55 -8.54 -23.50
N ASP A 103 -18.49 -8.54 -24.83
CA ASP A 103 -17.77 -9.54 -25.62
C ASP A 103 -16.30 -9.59 -25.22
N LYS A 104 -15.86 -10.74 -24.70
CA LYS A 104 -14.46 -10.98 -24.32
C LYS A 104 -13.71 -11.45 -25.56
N GLN A 105 -13.43 -10.53 -26.47
CA GLN A 105 -12.56 -10.82 -27.61
C GLN A 105 -11.12 -11.01 -27.10
N HIS A 106 -10.77 -12.26 -26.82
CA HIS A 106 -9.39 -12.65 -26.63
C HIS A 106 -8.72 -12.66 -28.01
N HIS A 107 -7.80 -11.73 -28.25
CA HIS A 107 -6.86 -11.87 -29.36
C HIS A 107 -5.96 -13.08 -29.07
N THR A 108 -6.38 -14.26 -29.50
CA THR A 108 -5.46 -15.37 -29.68
C THR A 108 -4.57 -15.00 -30.85
N VAL A 109 -3.36 -14.55 -30.54
CA VAL A 109 -2.29 -14.50 -31.53
C VAL A 109 -2.01 -15.96 -31.88
N LEU A 110 -2.72 -16.46 -32.89
CA LEU A 110 -2.31 -17.63 -33.64
C LEU A 110 -0.92 -17.31 -34.13
N ILE A 111 0.10 -17.85 -33.45
CA ILE A 111 1.42 -18.08 -34.04
C ILE A 111 1.15 -19.09 -35.14
N LEU A 112 0.66 -18.56 -36.26
CA LEU A 112 0.40 -19.29 -37.48
C LEU A 112 1.68 -20.02 -37.82
N SER A 113 1.53 -21.32 -38.04
CA SER A 113 2.41 -22.17 -38.80
C SER A 113 2.91 -21.44 -40.06
N LEU A 114 4.01 -20.70 -39.93
CA LEU A 114 4.75 -20.16 -41.07
C LEU A 114 5.98 -21.04 -41.28
N SER A 115 5.78 -22.30 -41.68
CA SER A 115 6.88 -23.19 -42.08
C SER A 115 6.67 -23.95 -43.38
N HIS A 116 5.61 -23.69 -44.14
CA HIS A 116 5.32 -24.47 -45.35
C HIS A 116 5.40 -23.69 -46.67
N SER A 117 5.93 -22.47 -46.67
CA SER A 117 6.11 -21.70 -47.92
C SER A 117 7.53 -21.18 -48.14
N PHE A 118 8.43 -21.32 -47.16
CA PHE A 118 9.79 -20.78 -47.25
C PHE A 118 10.84 -21.78 -47.78
N LEU A 119 10.47 -23.05 -48.02
CA LEU A 119 11.40 -24.08 -48.52
C LEU A 119 11.33 -24.33 -50.04
N ASN A 120 10.39 -23.74 -50.79
CA ASN A 120 10.30 -23.92 -52.25
C ASN A 120 10.95 -22.80 -53.07
N ASN A 121 11.72 -21.90 -52.44
CA ASN A 121 12.37 -20.78 -53.12
C ASN A 121 13.90 -20.82 -53.03
N ILE A 122 14.48 -22.00 -52.76
CA ILE A 122 15.94 -22.23 -52.74
C ILE A 122 16.27 -23.44 -53.65
N SER A 123 15.70 -23.48 -54.85
CA SER A 123 16.05 -24.50 -55.86
C SER A 123 16.06 -23.98 -57.30
N SER A 124 16.08 -22.66 -57.54
CA SER A 124 16.08 -22.13 -58.91
C SER A 124 16.99 -20.94 -59.18
N GLU A 125 17.93 -20.62 -58.29
CA GLU A 125 19.06 -19.76 -58.64
C GLU A 125 20.36 -20.32 -58.06
N GLU A 126 20.95 -21.29 -58.76
CA GLU A 126 22.40 -21.30 -58.95
C GLU A 126 22.74 -22.01 -60.27
N ILE A 127 23.57 -21.32 -61.04
CA ILE A 127 24.26 -21.75 -62.26
C ILE A 127 25.41 -22.68 -61.86
#